data_AF-A0A350CE36-F1
#
_entry.id   AF-A0A350CE36-F1
#
_cell.length_a   1.000
_cell.length_b   1.000
_cell.length_c   1.000
_cell.angle_alpha   90.00
_cell.angle_beta   90.00
_cell.angle_gamma   90.00
#
_symmetry.space_group_name_H-M   'P 1'
#
loop_
_entity.id
_entity.type
_entity.pdbx_description
1 polymer ?
#
loop_
_entity_poly.entity_id
_entity_poly.type
_entity_poly.pdbx_seq_one_letter_code
_entity_poly.pdbx_strand_id
1 'polypeptide(L)'
;MSVIQFFPGFVLLGCLLLPVTLQADDFQYQFEAISVPKATADEPVRTQLSIEAAAKYLEHGSAAWNGQRKCVSCHTNGTYMTIRPQLSRTLGPPDAANRAFFIEQLQKLQAEPLERLKQSTRPAQVIYIAAGLAEWDA
;
A
#
# COMPACT_ATOMS: atom_id res chain seq x y z
N MET A 1 40.14 67.87 0.34
CA MET A 1 40.42 66.49 -0.12
C MET A 1 40.16 65.53 1.03
N SER A 2 39.01 64.86 1.02
CA SER A 2 38.73 63.64 1.79
C SER A 2 37.46 63.04 1.19
N VAL A 3 37.66 62.03 0.35
CA VAL A 3 36.58 61.32 -0.35
C VAL A 3 36.12 60.20 0.58
N ILE A 4 34.87 60.27 1.03
CA ILE A 4 34.20 59.23 1.80
C ILE A 4 33.83 58.11 0.82
N GLN A 5 34.45 56.95 0.95
CA GLN A 5 34.11 55.76 0.19
C GLN A 5 32.81 55.14 0.75
N PHE A 6 31.71 55.27 -0.02
CA PHE A 6 30.51 54.46 0.16
C PHE A 6 30.72 53.11 -0.55
N PHE A 7 30.80 52.02 0.21
CA PHE A 7 30.63 50.66 -0.32
C PHE A 7 29.15 50.29 -0.24
N PRO A 8 28.44 50.07 -1.37
CA PRO A 8 27.10 49.51 -1.33
C PRO A 8 27.24 48.00 -1.12
N GLY A 9 26.80 47.51 0.04
CA GLY A 9 26.65 46.09 0.30
C GLY A 9 25.55 45.51 -0.58
N PHE A 10 25.94 44.83 -1.65
CA PHE A 10 25.05 43.94 -2.41
C PHE A 10 24.77 42.70 -1.54
N VAL A 11 23.59 42.67 -0.90
CA VAL A 11 23.08 41.45 -0.28
C VAL A 11 22.57 40.56 -1.41
N LEU A 12 23.42 39.64 -1.87
CA LEU A 12 23.04 38.52 -2.73
C LEU A 12 22.12 37.60 -1.91
N LEU A 13 20.81 37.75 -2.10
CA LEU A 13 19.80 36.81 -1.62
C LEU A 13 19.94 35.53 -2.46
N GLY A 14 20.84 34.64 -2.03
CA GLY A 14 21.01 33.33 -2.64
C GLY A 14 19.74 32.51 -2.49
N CYS A 15 19.09 32.19 -3.61
CA CYS A 15 18.09 31.13 -3.69
C CYS A 15 18.75 29.82 -3.23
N LEU A 16 18.59 29.48 -1.95
CA LEU A 16 18.87 28.17 -1.40
C LEU A 16 17.96 27.16 -2.11
N LEU A 17 18.49 26.56 -3.18
CA LEU A 17 17.99 25.31 -3.73
C LEU A 17 18.28 24.22 -2.70
N LEU A 18 17.43 24.11 -1.67
CA LEU A 18 17.43 22.96 -0.78
C LEU A 18 17.09 21.74 -1.64
N PRO A 19 17.95 20.72 -1.69
CA PRO A 19 17.58 19.46 -2.32
C PRO A 19 16.43 18.89 -1.49
N VAL A 20 15.23 18.83 -2.09
CA VAL A 20 14.15 18.02 -1.56
C VAL A 20 14.62 16.57 -1.64
N THR A 21 15.17 16.06 -0.55
CA THR A 21 15.38 14.62 -0.39
C THR A 21 13.99 14.03 -0.13
N LEU A 22 13.40 13.43 -1.17
CA LEU A 22 12.26 12.53 -1.01
C LEU A 22 12.79 11.32 -0.23
N GLN A 23 12.67 11.35 1.10
CA GLN A 23 12.96 10.20 1.94
C GLN A 23 11.91 9.13 1.61
N ALA A 24 12.34 8.07 0.92
CA ALA A 24 11.47 6.92 0.67
C ALA A 24 11.21 6.20 2.00
N ASP A 25 9.98 5.74 2.23
CA ASP A 25 9.66 4.95 3.42
C ASP A 25 10.51 3.67 3.48
N ASP A 26 11.01 3.36 4.68
CA ASP A 26 11.84 2.17 4.93
C ASP A 26 11.05 0.84 4.78
N PHE A 27 9.72 0.92 4.76
CA PHE A 27 8.81 -0.21 4.73
C PHE A 27 7.90 -0.15 3.50
N GLN A 28 7.68 -1.31 2.87
CA GLN A 28 6.61 -1.47 1.88
C GLN A 28 5.24 -1.45 2.55
N TYR A 29 5.12 -2.09 3.73
CA TYR A 29 3.92 -2.07 4.55
C TYR A 29 4.28 -1.91 6.03
N GLN A 30 3.63 -0.97 6.74
CA GLN A 30 3.79 -0.79 8.18
C GLN A 30 2.47 -0.47 8.89
N PHE A 31 1.96 -1.38 9.70
CA PHE A 31 0.74 -1.16 10.48
C PHE A 31 0.83 -1.89 11.82
N GLU A 32 0.69 -1.16 12.93
CA GLU A 32 0.83 -1.69 14.28
C GLU A 32 2.14 -2.50 14.43
N ALA A 33 2.05 -3.78 14.78
CA ALA A 33 3.20 -4.68 14.91
C ALA A 33 3.68 -5.28 13.57
N ILE A 34 2.98 -5.04 12.46
CA ILE A 34 3.36 -5.54 11.14
C ILE A 34 4.33 -4.56 10.49
N SER A 35 5.53 -5.04 10.19
CA SER A 35 6.51 -4.33 9.36
C SER A 35 7.03 -5.25 8.25
N VAL A 36 6.83 -4.85 7.00
CA VAL A 36 7.36 -5.50 5.81
C VAL A 36 8.36 -4.54 5.16
N PRO A 37 9.66 -4.87 5.13
CA PRO A 37 10.67 -3.99 4.58
C PRO A 37 10.43 -3.77 3.09
N LYS A 38 10.88 -2.62 2.59
CA LYS A 38 10.88 -2.36 1.14
C LYS A 38 11.85 -3.32 0.45
N ALA A 39 11.42 -3.91 -0.67
CA ALA A 39 12.30 -4.69 -1.53
C ALA A 39 13.44 -3.81 -2.11
N THR A 40 14.65 -4.34 -2.16
CA THR A 40 15.82 -3.64 -2.72
C THR A 40 16.45 -4.46 -3.85
N ALA A 41 17.15 -3.80 -4.76
CA ALA A 41 17.78 -4.48 -5.90
C ALA A 41 18.83 -5.53 -5.48
N ASP A 42 19.50 -5.28 -4.35
CA ASP A 42 20.55 -6.13 -3.79
C ASP A 42 20.03 -7.07 -2.69
N GLU A 43 18.71 -7.25 -2.56
CA GLU A 43 18.16 -8.13 -1.53
C GLU A 43 18.59 -9.58 -1.76
N PRO A 44 19.08 -10.29 -0.73
CA PRO A 44 19.52 -11.68 -0.89
C PRO A 44 18.35 -12.60 -1.28
N VAL A 45 18.52 -13.32 -2.39
CA VAL A 45 17.56 -14.34 -2.82
C VAL A 45 17.82 -15.64 -2.05
N ARG A 46 16.77 -16.21 -1.45
CA ARG A 46 16.88 -17.51 -0.77
C ARG A 46 17.21 -18.62 -1.77
N THR A 47 18.09 -19.53 -1.38
CA THR A 47 18.44 -20.72 -2.19
C THR A 47 17.34 -21.77 -2.22
N GLN A 48 16.40 -21.73 -1.27
CA GLN A 48 15.27 -22.63 -1.16
C GLN A 48 13.99 -21.85 -0.84
N LEU A 49 12.87 -22.33 -1.41
CA LEU A 49 11.55 -21.78 -1.14
C LEU A 49 11.17 -21.98 0.34
N SER A 50 10.63 -20.93 0.96
CA SER A 50 10.01 -21.02 2.28
C SER A 50 8.52 -20.68 2.17
N ILE A 51 7.67 -21.71 2.27
CA ILE A 51 6.21 -21.55 2.24
C ILE A 51 5.73 -20.70 3.41
N GLU A 52 6.30 -20.87 4.60
CA GLU A 52 5.98 -20.08 5.78
C GLU A 52 6.26 -18.59 5.57
N ALA A 53 7.43 -18.23 5.04
CA ALA A 53 7.77 -16.84 4.77
C ALA A 53 6.85 -16.22 3.70
N ALA A 54 6.55 -16.97 2.64
CA ALA A 54 5.63 -16.53 1.60
C ALA A 54 4.21 -16.32 2.15
N ALA A 55 3.69 -17.27 2.93
CA ALA A 55 2.40 -17.16 3.58
C ALA A 55 2.36 -15.94 4.51
N LYS A 56 3.37 -15.78 5.38
CA LYS A 56 3.48 -14.62 6.28
C LYS A 56 3.45 -13.30 5.51
N TYR A 57 4.19 -13.19 4.40
CA TYR A 57 4.20 -11.98 3.57
C TYR A 57 2.81 -11.66 3.00
N LEU A 58 2.08 -12.68 2.50
CA LEU A 58 0.72 -12.52 2.00
C LEU A 58 -0.24 -12.04 3.09
N GLU A 59 -0.24 -12.69 4.26
CA GLU A 59 -1.11 -12.32 5.38
C GLU A 59 -0.81 -10.91 5.89
N HIS A 60 0.47 -10.61 6.13
CA HIS A 60 0.91 -9.32 6.66
C HIS A 60 0.66 -8.18 5.67
N GLY A 61 0.91 -8.39 4.38
CA GLY A 61 0.68 -7.38 3.35
C GLY A 61 -0.80 -6.99 3.25
N SER A 62 -1.70 -7.97 3.25
CA SER A 62 -3.15 -7.71 3.23
C SER A 62 -3.63 -6.99 4.50
N ALA A 63 -3.26 -7.51 5.68
CA ALA A 63 -3.67 -6.94 6.96
C ALA A 63 -3.15 -5.50 7.15
N ALA A 64 -1.88 -5.25 6.82
CA ALA A 64 -1.29 -3.91 6.94
C ALA A 64 -1.90 -2.92 5.94
N TRP A 65 -2.22 -3.37 4.71
CA TRP A 65 -2.91 -2.53 3.74
C TRP A 65 -4.33 -2.16 4.19
N ASN A 66 -5.11 -3.14 4.67
CA ASN A 66 -6.43 -2.92 5.23
C ASN A 66 -6.35 -1.91 6.39
N GLY A 67 -5.36 -2.08 7.27
CA GLY A 67 -5.07 -1.21 8.40
C GLY A 67 -4.77 0.24 8.01
N GLN A 68 -3.87 0.48 7.06
CA GLN A 68 -3.41 1.82 6.71
C GLN A 68 -4.28 2.53 5.67
N ARG A 69 -4.63 1.83 4.58
CA ARG A 69 -5.22 2.44 3.39
C ARG A 69 -6.74 2.43 3.40
N LYS A 70 -7.35 1.55 4.21
CA LYS A 70 -8.81 1.45 4.40
C LYS A 70 -9.60 1.34 3.08
N CYS A 71 -8.99 0.75 2.05
CA CYS A 71 -9.61 0.49 0.74
C CYS A 71 -9.09 -0.81 0.13
N VAL A 72 -9.75 -1.31 -0.92
CA VAL A 72 -9.25 -2.44 -1.71
C VAL A 72 -8.33 -1.95 -2.82
N SER A 73 -7.22 -2.65 -3.06
CA SER A 73 -6.28 -2.38 -4.15
C SER A 73 -6.09 -3.59 -5.04
N CYS A 74 -5.75 -3.35 -6.31
CA CYS A 74 -5.54 -4.42 -7.27
C CYS A 74 -4.37 -5.32 -6.86
N HIS A 75 -3.22 -4.74 -6.48
CA HIS A 75 -1.96 -5.48 -6.33
C HIS A 75 -1.58 -5.85 -4.88
N THR A 76 -2.46 -5.61 -3.91
CA THR A 76 -2.24 -6.03 -2.51
C THR A 76 -3.39 -6.89 -2.02
N ASN A 77 -4.33 -6.33 -1.26
CA ASN A 77 -5.41 -7.08 -0.60
C ASN A 77 -6.46 -7.62 -1.60
N GLY A 78 -6.67 -6.97 -2.75
CA GLY A 78 -7.54 -7.46 -3.82
C GLY A 78 -7.03 -8.78 -4.41
N THR A 79 -5.78 -8.79 -4.88
CA THR A 79 -5.13 -10.03 -5.37
C THR A 79 -5.01 -11.08 -4.27
N TYR A 80 -4.73 -10.67 -3.02
CA TYR A 80 -4.75 -11.60 -1.88
C TYR A 80 -6.11 -12.33 -1.80
N MET A 81 -7.23 -11.61 -1.87
CA MET A 81 -8.56 -12.22 -1.75
C MET A 81 -8.94 -13.10 -2.94
N THR A 82 -8.43 -12.85 -4.14
CA THR A 82 -8.71 -13.72 -5.30
C THR A 82 -7.87 -15.01 -5.30
N ILE A 83 -6.78 -15.08 -4.54
CA ILE A 83 -5.84 -16.22 -4.58
C ILE A 83 -5.83 -16.99 -3.26
N ARG A 84 -5.73 -16.30 -2.12
CA ARG A 84 -5.47 -16.93 -0.82
C ARG A 84 -6.54 -17.94 -0.39
N PRO A 85 -7.85 -17.75 -0.67
CA PRO A 85 -8.86 -18.76 -0.38
C PRO A 85 -8.60 -20.10 -1.07
N GLN A 86 -8.13 -20.09 -2.33
CA GLN A 86 -7.82 -21.31 -3.08
C GLN A 86 -6.66 -22.11 -2.48
N LEU A 87 -5.78 -21.45 -1.71
CA LEU A 87 -4.64 -22.07 -1.04
C LEU A 87 -5.01 -22.72 0.30
N SER A 88 -6.28 -22.70 0.71
CA SER A 88 -6.71 -23.15 2.05
C SER A 88 -6.41 -24.62 2.35
N ARG A 89 -6.37 -25.48 1.32
CA ARG A 89 -5.99 -26.90 1.50
C ARG A 89 -4.55 -27.08 1.96
N THR A 90 -3.67 -26.13 1.63
CA THR A 90 -2.23 -26.20 1.94
C THR A 90 -1.86 -25.30 3.12
N LEU A 91 -2.45 -24.10 3.19
CA LEU A 91 -2.08 -23.07 4.16
C LEU A 91 -3.09 -22.91 5.31
N GLY A 92 -4.15 -23.72 5.33
CA GLY A 92 -5.31 -23.50 6.20
C GLY A 92 -6.14 -22.28 5.77
N PRO A 93 -7.29 -22.06 6.42
CA PRO A 93 -8.18 -20.96 6.06
C PRO A 93 -7.49 -19.59 6.25
N PRO A 94 -7.71 -18.62 5.36
CA PRO A 94 -7.28 -17.23 5.57
C PRO A 94 -7.97 -16.59 6.78
N ASP A 95 -7.37 -15.51 7.30
CA ASP A 95 -7.96 -14.74 8.40
C ASP A 95 -9.30 -14.11 7.97
N ALA A 96 -10.37 -14.48 8.67
CA ALA A 96 -11.73 -14.01 8.43
C ALA A 96 -11.89 -12.48 8.51
N ALA A 97 -10.97 -11.76 9.17
CA ALA A 97 -10.93 -10.31 9.18
C ALA A 97 -10.79 -9.72 7.77
N ASN A 98 -10.11 -10.41 6.84
CA ASN A 98 -10.02 -9.98 5.44
C ASN A 98 -11.39 -10.01 4.76
N ARG A 99 -12.16 -11.08 4.92
CA ARG A 99 -13.52 -11.16 4.38
C ARG A 99 -14.43 -10.10 4.99
N ALA A 100 -14.36 -9.91 6.30
CA ALA A 100 -15.15 -8.87 6.99
C ALA A 100 -14.86 -7.48 6.42
N PHE A 101 -13.58 -7.15 6.22
CA PHE A 101 -13.16 -5.91 5.58
C PHE A 101 -13.74 -5.76 4.16
N PHE A 102 -13.70 -6.82 3.35
CA PHE A 102 -14.23 -6.79 1.97
C PHE A 102 -15.75 -6.55 1.94
N ILE A 103 -16.50 -7.16 2.86
CA ILE A 103 -17.94 -6.92 3.01
C ILE A 103 -18.21 -5.46 3.41
N GLU A 104 -17.43 -4.91 4.35
CA GLU A 104 -17.56 -3.51 4.76
C GLU A 104 -17.29 -2.56 3.58
N GLN A 105 -16.24 -2.81 2.79
CA GLN A 105 -15.94 -1.99 1.61
C GLN A 105 -17.02 -2.13 0.54
N LEU A 106 -17.59 -3.33 0.36
CA LEU A 106 -18.72 -3.54 -0.55
C LEU A 106 -19.92 -2.68 -0.16
N GLN A 107 -20.30 -2.71 1.12
CA GLN A 107 -21.43 -1.93 1.64
C GLN A 107 -21.22 -0.43 1.43
N LYS A 108 -20.01 0.08 1.68
CA LYS A 108 -19.64 1.47 1.42
C LYS A 108 -19.80 1.85 -0.05
N LEU A 109 -19.33 1.00 -0.97
CA LEU A 109 -19.42 1.25 -2.40
C LEU A 109 -20.87 1.11 -2.92
N GLN A 110 -21.65 0.17 -2.39
CA GLN A 110 -23.07 0.02 -2.75
C GLN A 110 -23.91 1.26 -2.42
N ALA A 111 -23.52 2.03 -1.40
CA ALA A 111 -24.18 3.28 -1.03
C ALA A 111 -23.79 4.49 -1.92
N GLU A 112 -22.76 4.37 -2.77
CA GLU A 112 -22.33 5.45 -3.65
C GLU A 112 -23.18 5.50 -4.94
N PRO A 113 -23.48 6.70 -5.47
CA PRO A 113 -24.20 6.81 -6.74
C PRO A 113 -23.34 6.30 -7.91
N LEU A 114 -23.99 5.80 -8.96
CA LEU A 114 -23.31 5.20 -10.12
C LEU A 114 -22.21 6.09 -10.73
N GLU A 115 -22.45 7.40 -10.83
CA GLU A 115 -21.46 8.33 -11.39
C GLU A 115 -20.20 8.45 -10.53
N ARG A 116 -20.33 8.29 -9.20
CA ARG A 116 -19.20 8.22 -8.29
C ARG A 116 -18.43 6.92 -8.45
N LEU A 117 -19.14 5.80 -8.60
CA LEU A 117 -18.54 4.47 -8.78
C LEU A 117 -17.67 4.38 -10.02
N LYS A 118 -17.94 5.16 -11.07
CA LYS A 118 -17.14 5.22 -12.31
C LYS A 118 -15.81 5.97 -12.17
N GLN A 119 -15.56 6.65 -11.06
CA GLN A 119 -14.42 7.55 -10.89
C GLN A 119 -13.30 6.94 -10.05
N SER A 120 -12.06 7.34 -10.37
CA SER A 120 -10.86 6.96 -9.62
C SER A 120 -10.69 5.44 -9.52
N THR A 121 -10.33 4.91 -8.35
CA THR A 121 -10.08 3.48 -8.14
C THR A 121 -11.34 2.67 -7.81
N ARG A 122 -12.52 3.31 -7.68
CA ARG A 122 -13.75 2.62 -7.28
C ARG A 122 -14.19 1.51 -8.25
N PRO A 123 -14.10 1.66 -9.59
CA PRO A 123 -14.43 0.55 -10.49
C PRO A 123 -13.56 -0.67 -10.21
N ALA A 124 -12.26 -0.45 -10.02
CA ALA A 124 -11.32 -1.52 -9.70
C ALA A 124 -11.62 -2.14 -8.33
N GLN A 125 -11.94 -1.33 -7.31
CA GLN A 125 -12.36 -1.83 -6.01
C GLN A 125 -13.56 -2.76 -6.11
N VAL A 126 -14.61 -2.37 -6.84
CA VAL A 126 -15.80 -3.21 -7.05
C VAL A 126 -15.44 -4.54 -7.70
N ILE A 127 -14.60 -4.53 -8.74
CA ILE A 127 -14.16 -5.74 -9.45
C ILE A 127 -13.43 -6.69 -8.49
N TYR A 128 -12.42 -6.20 -7.76
CA TYR A 128 -11.63 -7.04 -6.87
C TYR A 128 -12.40 -7.49 -5.62
N ILE A 129 -13.36 -6.69 -5.14
CA ILE A 129 -14.25 -7.09 -4.06
C ILE A 129 -15.15 -8.23 -4.52
N ALA A 130 -15.80 -8.08 -5.68
CA ALA A 130 -16.70 -9.10 -6.21
C ALA A 130 -15.96 -10.40 -6.50
N ALA A 131 -14.80 -10.32 -7.19
CA ALA A 131 -13.97 -11.49 -7.47
C ALA A 131 -13.45 -12.14 -6.19
N GLY A 132 -12.92 -11.37 -5.25
CA GLY A 132 -12.37 -11.90 -4.00
C GLY A 132 -13.43 -12.58 -3.12
N LEU A 133 -14.63 -12.01 -3.03
CA LEU A 133 -15.73 -12.64 -2.28
C LEU A 133 -16.25 -13.91 -2.98
N ALA A 134 -16.30 -13.92 -4.31
CA ALA A 134 -16.66 -15.12 -5.06
C ALA A 134 -15.68 -16.26 -4.82
N GLU A 135 -14.37 -15.98 -4.82
CA GLU A 135 -13.32 -16.98 -4.54
C GLU A 135 -13.33 -17.44 -3.07
N TRP A 136 -13.71 -16.56 -2.14
CA TRP A 136 -13.82 -16.93 -0.73
C TRP A 136 -15.00 -17.86 -0.46
N ASP A 137 -16.15 -17.59 -1.08
CA ASP A 137 -17.42 -18.25 -0.79
C ASP A 137 -17.69 -19.49 -1.68
N ALA A 138 -16.74 -19.87 -2.54
CA ALA A 138 -16.80 -21.03 -3.45
C ALA A 138 -16.58 -22.38 -2.75
#